data_AF-A0A352M0Y7-F1
#
_entry.id   AF-A0A352M0Y7-F1
#
_cell.length_a   1.000
_cell.length_b   1.000
_cell.length_c   1.000
_cell.angle_alpha   90.00
_cell.angle_beta   90.00
_cell.angle_gamma   90.00
#
_symmetry.space_group_name_H-M   'P 1'
#
loop_
_entity.id
_entity.type
_entity.pdbx_description
1 polymer ?
#
loop_
_entity_poly.entity_id
_entity_poly.type
_entity_poly.pdbx_seq_one_letter_code
_entity_poly.pdbx_strand_id
1 'polypeptide(L)'
;MNGMNGRFLKILASAMLIVVFSFSQAFCADFDFSKLIFRDSPFVLKLNLGSMLSMQKSLEANIPSLKKAQEEIQAEIEKRTGMVITRDVKYLIASVGPEINVSGKKPNNILIVLTGSFNAEKITAEISKEKKISLKIEKKDGIYRILTDKNFQGAFLNENVFVFGSDDAVESVVDGKFKSADLAGETKKIFDESNFFMSFNTAGKLKEDMLKNMGAGTPPIASILLKSLRGLLFFDKHPSLVLKAEFSEKTAADDFKKLIDSFKNMAGIMMSAKEKEEDEKISRASALELLNPELLGMKAAIGAGKTLLGAIDATTDGSSAELKITVPEEFQALLKPGHLPVIAGVTGILAAIAIPNFAKARNEAQLRACKANMMTIEGACELYQMENGTPAMITVNELVEKGYMKNKPVCRAKKDEPVEYKITIGENFDVECPIHGKLSGFSK
;
A
#
# COMPACT_ATOMS: atom_id res chain seq x y z
N MET A 1 -10.98 -7.36 -16.93
CA MET A 1 -9.71 -7.95 -17.39
C MET A 1 -8.99 -8.58 -16.19
N ASN A 2 -9.26 -9.86 -15.90
CA ASN A 2 -8.99 -10.50 -14.59
C ASN A 2 -7.95 -11.65 -14.62
N GLY A 3 -7.04 -11.70 -15.61
CA GLY A 3 -6.24 -12.92 -15.83
C GLY A 3 -4.74 -12.87 -15.46
N MET A 4 -4.01 -11.82 -15.85
CA MET A 4 -2.53 -11.90 -15.92
C MET A 4 -1.78 -10.77 -15.20
N ASN A 5 -2.29 -9.54 -15.17
CA ASN A 5 -1.63 -8.44 -14.45
C ASN A 5 -1.65 -8.62 -12.92
N GLY A 6 -2.72 -9.22 -12.38
CA GLY A 6 -2.77 -9.63 -10.97
C GLY A 6 -1.87 -10.82 -10.65
N ARG A 7 -1.51 -11.62 -11.66
CA ARG A 7 -0.55 -12.72 -11.52
C ARG A 7 0.88 -12.20 -11.47
N PHE A 8 1.21 -11.12 -12.17
CA PHE A 8 2.51 -10.44 -12.05
C PHE A 8 2.68 -9.76 -10.70
N LEU A 9 1.69 -9.02 -10.21
CA LEU A 9 1.75 -8.45 -8.86
C LEU A 9 1.82 -9.56 -7.80
N LYS A 10 1.13 -10.69 -8.03
CA LYS A 10 1.24 -11.88 -7.18
C LYS A 10 2.55 -12.63 -7.37
N ILE A 11 3.20 -12.66 -8.53
CA ILE A 11 4.49 -13.34 -8.77
C ILE A 11 5.64 -12.46 -8.33
N LEU A 12 5.53 -11.14 -8.40
CA LEU A 12 6.47 -10.18 -7.85
C LEU A 12 6.26 -10.07 -6.33
N ALA A 13 5.03 -10.13 -5.84
CA ALA A 13 4.74 -10.33 -4.42
C ALA A 13 5.07 -11.74 -3.93
N SER A 14 5.04 -12.79 -4.78
CA SER A 14 5.44 -14.18 -4.46
C SER A 14 6.94 -14.39 -4.62
N ALA A 15 7.61 -13.66 -5.50
CA ALA A 15 9.07 -13.62 -5.61
C ALA A 15 9.63 -12.72 -4.51
N MET A 16 8.92 -11.65 -4.12
CA MET A 16 9.15 -10.99 -2.83
C MET A 16 8.80 -11.93 -1.68
N LEU A 17 7.72 -12.73 -1.72
CA LEU A 17 7.38 -13.69 -0.63
C LEU A 17 8.38 -14.86 -0.55
N ILE A 18 8.97 -15.28 -1.68
CA ILE A 18 9.99 -16.33 -1.78
C ILE A 18 11.38 -15.77 -1.44
N VAL A 19 11.56 -14.45 -1.51
CA VAL A 19 12.72 -13.73 -0.97
C VAL A 19 12.45 -13.20 0.45
N VAL A 20 11.25 -13.43 0.99
CA VAL A 20 10.86 -13.17 2.39
C VAL A 20 10.96 -14.48 3.17
N PHE A 21 12.16 -15.04 3.20
CA PHE A 21 12.62 -15.81 4.35
C PHE A 21 14.11 -15.57 4.51
N SER A 22 14.39 -14.77 5.54
CA SER A 22 15.53 -14.99 6.40
C SER A 22 16.90 -14.35 6.01
N PHE A 23 17.44 -13.48 6.86
CA PHE A 23 18.89 -13.36 7.17
C PHE A 23 19.56 -11.91 7.37
N SER A 24 20.08 -11.59 8.58
CA SER A 24 20.40 -10.28 9.20
C SER A 24 21.86 -9.75 9.13
N GLN A 25 22.17 -8.70 9.91
CA GLN A 25 23.12 -7.59 9.68
C GLN A 25 24.61 -7.98 9.66
N ALA A 26 25.34 -7.55 8.62
CA ALA A 26 26.75 -7.14 8.72
C ALA A 26 27.12 -6.08 7.70
N PHE A 27 27.85 -5.10 8.21
CA PHE A 27 28.75 -4.14 7.59
C PHE A 27 29.02 -4.21 6.06
N CYS A 28 28.83 -3.06 5.41
CA CYS A 28 29.53 -2.63 4.20
C CYS A 28 29.35 -1.11 4.17
N ALA A 29 30.39 -0.37 4.56
CA ALA A 29 30.35 1.09 4.71
C ALA A 29 30.86 1.83 3.46
N ASP A 30 31.54 1.14 2.54
CA ASP A 30 32.34 1.82 1.49
C ASP A 30 31.87 1.58 0.04
N PHE A 31 30.80 0.78 -0.18
CA PHE A 31 30.27 0.58 -1.52
C PHE A 31 29.08 1.51 -1.77
N ASP A 32 29.24 2.45 -2.71
CA ASP A 32 28.14 3.30 -3.17
C ASP A 32 27.17 2.49 -4.03
N PHE A 33 26.14 1.93 -3.38
CA PHE A 33 25.17 1.05 -4.03
C PHE A 33 24.33 1.75 -5.09
N SER A 34 24.31 3.09 -5.13
CA SER A 34 23.66 3.83 -6.20
C SER A 34 24.22 3.48 -7.59
N LYS A 35 25.49 3.03 -7.65
CA LYS A 35 26.14 2.57 -8.88
C LYS A 35 25.56 1.27 -9.45
N LEU A 36 24.76 0.53 -8.67
CA LEU A 36 24.09 -0.70 -9.10
C LEU A 36 22.57 -0.52 -9.22
N ILE A 37 22.12 0.71 -9.42
CA ILE A 37 20.73 1.07 -9.73
C ILE A 37 20.69 1.54 -11.18
N PHE A 38 19.70 1.12 -11.96
CA PHE A 38 19.59 1.58 -13.35
C PHE A 38 19.39 3.08 -13.44
N ARG A 39 20.05 3.71 -14.42
CA ARG A 39 19.70 5.08 -14.84
C ARG A 39 18.22 5.17 -15.20
N ASP A 40 17.56 6.23 -14.74
CA ASP A 40 16.13 6.49 -14.98
C ASP A 40 15.23 5.32 -14.57
N SER A 41 15.63 4.58 -13.52
CA SER A 41 14.91 3.42 -13.03
C SER A 41 13.46 3.76 -12.67
N PRO A 42 12.45 3.09 -13.28
CA PRO A 42 11.06 3.28 -12.90
C PRO A 42 10.74 2.74 -11.50
N PHE A 43 11.56 1.83 -10.97
CA PHE A 43 11.39 1.29 -9.64
C PHE A 43 12.71 0.87 -9.00
N VAL A 44 12.92 1.34 -7.76
CA VAL A 44 14.03 0.94 -6.91
C VAL A 44 13.47 0.48 -5.57
N LEU A 45 14.05 -0.58 -5.03
CA LEU A 45 13.81 -1.08 -3.69
C LEU A 45 15.15 -1.31 -3.00
N LYS A 46 15.30 -0.85 -1.76
CA LYS A 46 16.38 -1.20 -0.83
C LYS A 46 15.73 -1.70 0.45
N LEU A 47 16.15 -2.88 0.89
CA LEU A 47 15.74 -3.51 2.13
C LEU A 47 16.97 -3.89 2.94
N ASN A 48 17.03 -3.44 4.18
CA ASN A 48 17.95 -3.95 5.18
C ASN A 48 17.40 -5.29 5.69
N LEU A 49 17.88 -6.37 5.09
CA LEU A 49 17.52 -7.73 5.47
C LEU A 49 17.87 -7.95 6.94
N GLY A 50 19.04 -7.48 7.36
CA GLY A 50 19.43 -7.15 8.73
C GLY A 50 18.33 -7.01 9.77
N SER A 51 17.66 -5.87 9.69
CA SER A 51 16.61 -5.47 10.62
C SER A 51 15.36 -6.35 10.56
N MET A 52 15.09 -7.02 9.44
CA MET A 52 13.85 -7.77 9.23
C MET A 52 13.75 -9.05 10.06
N LEU A 53 14.83 -9.47 10.73
CA LEU A 53 14.96 -10.86 11.19
C LEU A 53 15.35 -11.03 12.62
N SER A 54 15.91 -9.96 13.19
CA SER A 54 15.72 -9.73 14.61
C SER A 54 14.23 -9.81 14.95
N MET A 55 13.31 -9.43 14.03
CA MET A 55 11.87 -9.63 14.18
C MET A 55 11.46 -11.12 14.16
N GLN A 56 11.91 -11.90 13.18
CA GLN A 56 11.66 -13.35 13.11
C GLN A 56 12.13 -14.05 14.39
N LYS A 57 13.38 -13.78 14.82
CA LYS A 57 13.93 -14.30 16.08
C LYS A 57 13.15 -13.84 17.31
N SER A 58 12.59 -12.64 17.31
CA SER A 58 11.75 -12.14 18.41
C SER A 58 10.39 -12.83 18.47
N LEU A 59 9.83 -13.22 17.32
CA LEU A 59 8.57 -13.95 17.24
C LEU A 59 8.76 -15.41 17.69
N GLU A 60 9.88 -16.02 17.26
CA GLU A 60 10.22 -17.43 17.49
C GLU A 60 10.86 -17.72 18.84
N ALA A 61 11.44 -16.71 19.51
CA ALA A 61 11.91 -16.84 20.88
C ALA A 61 10.80 -17.31 21.84
N ASN A 62 9.54 -17.11 21.46
CA ASN A 62 8.37 -17.56 22.22
C ASN A 62 7.97 -19.03 21.94
N ILE A 63 8.61 -19.70 20.96
CA ILE A 63 8.34 -21.11 20.60
C ILE A 63 9.68 -21.88 20.49
N PRO A 64 10.16 -22.51 21.58
CA PRO A 64 11.48 -23.13 21.65
C PRO A 64 11.78 -24.19 20.57
N SER A 65 10.77 -24.93 20.12
CA SER A 65 10.92 -25.97 19.09
C SER A 65 11.23 -25.39 17.70
N LEU A 66 10.62 -24.25 17.34
CA LEU A 66 10.89 -23.57 16.07
C LEU A 66 12.28 -22.95 16.07
N LYS A 67 12.66 -22.32 17.19
CA LYS A 67 14.00 -21.77 17.37
C LYS A 67 15.08 -22.83 17.15
N LYS A 68 14.94 -23.99 17.81
CA LYS A 68 15.91 -25.10 17.67
C LYS A 68 16.01 -25.61 16.23
N ALA A 69 14.88 -25.86 15.56
CA ALA A 69 14.87 -26.34 14.19
C ALA A 69 15.57 -25.37 13.22
N GLN A 70 15.41 -24.06 13.43
CA GLN A 70 16.10 -23.05 12.62
C GLN A 70 17.58 -22.95 12.90
N GLU A 71 18.00 -23.02 14.16
CA GLU A 71 19.41 -23.05 14.52
C GLU A 71 20.13 -24.25 13.88
N GLU A 72 19.48 -25.42 13.85
CA GLU A 72 19.99 -26.62 13.19
C GLU A 72 20.12 -26.44 11.66
N ILE A 73 19.08 -25.91 10.99
CA ILE A 73 19.12 -25.61 9.55
C ILE A 73 20.21 -24.58 9.24
N GLN A 74 20.30 -23.53 10.05
CA GLN A 74 21.27 -22.47 9.86
C GLN A 74 22.71 -22.98 10.03
N ALA A 75 22.96 -23.82 11.03
CA ALA A 75 24.27 -24.43 11.25
C ALA A 75 24.69 -25.32 10.06
N GLU A 76 23.75 -26.08 9.49
CA GLU A 76 24.05 -26.91 8.32
C GLU A 76 24.31 -26.06 7.06
N ILE A 77 23.60 -24.95 6.87
CA ILE A 77 23.87 -23.99 5.79
C ILE A 77 25.26 -23.36 5.98
N GLU A 78 25.59 -22.88 7.17
CA GLU A 78 26.89 -22.26 7.47
C GLU A 78 28.03 -23.26 7.21
N LYS A 79 27.88 -24.51 7.65
CA LYS A 79 28.85 -25.57 7.41
C LYS A 79 29.13 -25.80 5.92
N ARG A 80 28.08 -25.78 5.08
CA ARG A 80 28.19 -26.08 3.64
C ARG A 80 28.65 -24.88 2.81
N THR A 81 28.16 -23.70 3.14
CA THR A 81 28.35 -22.49 2.32
C THR A 81 29.42 -21.55 2.89
N GLY A 82 29.79 -21.72 4.17
CA GLY A 82 30.60 -20.77 4.93
C GLY A 82 29.86 -19.48 5.28
N MET A 83 28.57 -19.40 4.96
CA MET A 83 27.76 -18.19 5.12
C MET A 83 26.82 -18.34 6.30
N VAL A 84 26.95 -17.44 7.27
CA VAL A 84 25.95 -17.20 8.30
C VAL A 84 24.99 -16.18 7.75
N ILE A 85 23.87 -16.62 7.17
CA ILE A 85 22.93 -15.68 6.55
C ILE A 85 22.49 -14.58 7.54
N THR A 86 22.45 -14.86 8.87
CA THR A 86 22.06 -13.85 9.90
C THR A 86 23.06 -12.75 10.15
N ARG A 87 24.24 -12.88 9.59
CA ARG A 87 25.33 -11.95 9.78
C ARG A 87 25.73 -11.46 8.41
N ASP A 88 25.90 -12.37 7.46
CA ASP A 88 26.64 -12.13 6.25
C ASP A 88 25.78 -11.54 5.13
N VAL A 89 24.47 -11.28 5.30
CA VAL A 89 23.63 -10.63 4.27
C VAL A 89 23.00 -9.34 4.82
N LYS A 90 23.32 -8.20 4.21
CA LYS A 90 22.96 -6.88 4.72
C LYS A 90 21.75 -6.27 4.02
N TYR A 91 21.94 -5.91 2.76
CA TYR A 91 20.92 -5.28 1.94
C TYR A 91 20.58 -6.13 0.74
N LEU A 92 19.28 -6.16 0.44
CA LEU A 92 18.76 -6.45 -0.88
C LEU A 92 18.44 -5.11 -1.56
N ILE A 93 18.95 -4.93 -2.76
CA ILE A 93 18.59 -3.81 -3.61
C ILE A 93 18.04 -4.38 -4.92
N ALA A 94 16.83 -4.01 -5.29
CA ALA A 94 16.26 -4.37 -6.57
C ALA A 94 16.00 -3.10 -7.38
N SER A 95 16.41 -3.10 -8.64
CA SER A 95 16.16 -2.02 -9.56
C SER A 95 15.75 -2.60 -10.91
N VAL A 96 14.81 -1.92 -11.55
CA VAL A 96 14.43 -2.22 -12.93
C VAL A 96 14.84 -1.05 -13.82
N GLY A 97 15.28 -1.34 -15.04
CA GLY A 97 15.65 -0.32 -16.00
C GLY A 97 14.45 0.19 -16.82
N PRO A 98 14.66 1.23 -17.65
CA PRO A 98 13.66 1.68 -18.60
C PRO A 98 13.31 0.57 -19.59
N GLU A 99 12.10 0.62 -20.17
CA GLU A 99 11.64 -0.36 -21.18
C GLU A 99 11.68 -1.83 -20.73
N ILE A 100 11.57 -2.07 -19.42
CA ILE A 100 11.50 -3.41 -18.85
C ILE A 100 10.41 -4.26 -19.51
N ASN A 101 10.78 -5.48 -19.90
CA ASN A 101 9.89 -6.49 -20.44
C ASN A 101 9.98 -7.76 -19.60
N VAL A 102 9.10 -7.89 -18.60
CA VAL A 102 9.11 -9.07 -17.71
C VAL A 102 8.29 -10.24 -18.25
N SER A 103 7.41 -9.98 -19.24
CA SER A 103 6.46 -10.97 -19.77
C SER A 103 6.85 -11.56 -21.13
N GLY A 104 7.93 -11.05 -21.73
CA GLY A 104 8.49 -11.56 -22.97
C GLY A 104 9.23 -12.89 -22.78
N LYS A 105 9.54 -13.56 -23.89
CA LYS A 105 10.40 -14.77 -23.89
C LYS A 105 11.83 -14.50 -23.38
N LYS A 106 12.23 -13.23 -23.30
CA LYS A 106 13.52 -12.74 -22.81
C LYS A 106 13.31 -11.57 -21.86
N PRO A 107 13.24 -11.84 -20.54
CA PRO A 107 13.26 -10.80 -19.53
C PRO A 107 14.50 -9.93 -19.68
N ASN A 108 14.37 -8.62 -19.48
CA ASN A 108 15.46 -7.66 -19.60
C ASN A 108 15.38 -6.56 -18.53
N ASN A 109 16.47 -5.82 -18.35
CA ASN A 109 16.53 -4.66 -17.46
C ASN A 109 16.06 -4.94 -16.02
N ILE A 110 16.40 -6.11 -15.45
CA ILE A 110 16.13 -6.46 -14.05
C ILE A 110 17.47 -6.71 -13.36
N LEU A 111 17.72 -5.99 -12.26
CA LEU A 111 18.93 -6.18 -11.46
C LEU A 111 18.56 -6.25 -9.97
N ILE A 112 19.00 -7.32 -9.33
CA ILE A 112 18.95 -7.54 -7.89
C ILE A 112 20.38 -7.61 -7.40
N VAL A 113 20.66 -6.92 -6.30
CA VAL A 113 21.95 -6.85 -5.65
C VAL A 113 21.76 -7.34 -4.23
N LEU A 114 22.55 -8.35 -3.85
CA LEU A 114 22.73 -8.77 -2.48
C LEU A 114 24.10 -8.30 -2.02
N THR A 115 24.11 -7.70 -0.84
CA THR A 115 25.32 -7.14 -0.23
C THR A 115 25.59 -7.90 1.07
N GLY A 116 26.85 -8.17 1.37
CA GLY A 116 27.15 -9.12 2.42
C GLY A 116 28.60 -9.52 2.54
N SER A 117 28.84 -10.73 3.02
CA SER A 117 30.11 -11.44 2.99
C SER A 117 29.88 -12.82 2.37
N PHE A 118 30.45 -13.05 1.20
CA PHE A 118 30.17 -14.19 0.34
C PHE A 118 31.44 -14.96 0.04
N ASN A 119 31.43 -16.25 0.35
CA ASN A 119 32.42 -17.19 -0.18
C ASN A 119 31.89 -17.75 -1.52
N ALA A 120 32.20 -17.04 -2.61
CA ALA A 120 31.68 -17.39 -3.94
C ALA A 120 32.00 -18.83 -4.34
N GLU A 121 33.18 -19.34 -3.99
CA GLU A 121 33.59 -20.72 -4.30
C GLU A 121 32.72 -21.76 -3.58
N LYS A 122 32.58 -21.66 -2.25
CA LYS A 122 31.73 -22.59 -1.48
C LYS A 122 30.26 -22.50 -1.89
N ILE A 123 29.75 -21.27 -2.07
CA ILE A 123 28.35 -21.05 -2.44
C ILE A 123 28.06 -21.64 -3.82
N THR A 124 28.91 -21.38 -4.82
CA THR A 124 28.73 -21.96 -6.16
C THR A 124 28.91 -23.47 -6.17
N ALA A 125 29.85 -24.03 -5.40
CA ALA A 125 29.99 -25.47 -5.25
C ALA A 125 28.71 -26.12 -4.69
N GLU A 126 28.04 -25.51 -3.72
CA GLU A 126 26.77 -26.04 -3.20
C GLU A 126 25.62 -25.86 -4.21
N ILE A 127 25.52 -24.70 -4.88
CA ILE A 127 24.51 -24.44 -5.92
C ILE A 127 24.65 -25.43 -7.08
N SER A 128 25.86 -25.84 -7.45
CA SER A 128 26.11 -26.81 -8.52
C SER A 128 25.47 -28.19 -8.28
N LYS A 129 25.12 -28.49 -7.03
CA LYS A 129 24.47 -29.76 -6.65
C LYS A 129 22.97 -29.74 -6.89
N GLU A 130 22.37 -28.57 -7.12
CA GLU A 130 20.93 -28.44 -7.39
C GLU A 130 20.62 -28.97 -8.79
N LYS A 131 19.65 -29.90 -8.86
CA LYS A 131 19.24 -30.59 -10.10
C LYS A 131 17.86 -30.18 -10.59
N LYS A 132 17.08 -29.48 -9.76
CA LYS A 132 15.73 -29.01 -10.10
C LYS A 132 15.76 -27.78 -11.03
N ILE A 133 16.88 -27.07 -11.09
CA ILE A 133 17.06 -25.86 -11.88
C ILE A 133 18.20 -26.12 -12.86
N SER A 134 17.98 -25.89 -14.14
CA SER A 134 19.03 -25.96 -15.17
C SER A 134 19.97 -24.77 -14.98
N LEU A 135 21.18 -25.05 -14.52
CA LEU A 135 22.18 -24.03 -14.20
C LEU A 135 23.57 -24.45 -14.66
N LYS A 136 24.35 -23.47 -15.08
CA LYS A 136 25.77 -23.62 -15.44
C LYS A 136 26.59 -22.64 -14.62
N ILE A 137 27.64 -23.15 -13.99
CA ILE A 137 28.57 -22.32 -13.21
C ILE A 137 29.84 -22.13 -14.03
N GLU A 138 30.27 -20.88 -14.15
CA GLU A 138 31.49 -20.51 -14.85
C GLU A 138 32.34 -19.58 -13.97
N LYS A 139 33.66 -19.65 -14.14
CA LYS A 139 34.59 -18.68 -13.55
C LYS A 139 35.33 -17.99 -14.67
N LYS A 140 35.10 -16.70 -14.86
CA LYS A 140 35.74 -15.89 -15.89
C LYS A 140 36.28 -14.61 -15.26
N ASP A 141 37.53 -14.28 -15.52
CA ASP A 141 38.19 -13.08 -14.99
C ASP A 141 38.14 -12.98 -13.46
N GLY A 142 38.21 -14.13 -12.77
CA GLY A 142 38.10 -14.22 -11.30
C GLY A 142 36.67 -14.13 -10.75
N ILE A 143 35.68 -13.81 -11.60
CA ILE A 143 34.27 -13.67 -11.23
C ILE A 143 33.56 -15.01 -11.43
N TYR A 144 32.92 -15.49 -10.36
CA TYR A 144 32.02 -16.63 -10.43
C TYR A 144 30.67 -16.20 -10.98
N ARG A 145 30.20 -16.86 -12.03
CA ARG A 145 28.90 -16.63 -12.69
C ARG A 145 28.03 -17.87 -12.58
N ILE A 146 26.73 -17.64 -12.41
CA ILE A 146 25.67 -18.65 -12.38
C ILE A 146 24.73 -18.32 -13.53
N LEU A 147 24.73 -19.13 -14.58
CA LEU A 147 23.93 -18.94 -15.78
C LEU A 147 22.71 -19.87 -15.71
N THR A 148 21.54 -19.36 -16.04
CA THR A 148 20.30 -20.15 -16.14
C THR A 148 19.80 -20.21 -17.58
N ASP A 149 18.96 -21.19 -17.91
CA ASP A 149 18.33 -21.31 -19.23
C ASP A 149 17.19 -20.30 -19.49
N LYS A 150 16.88 -19.42 -18.54
CA LYS A 150 15.73 -18.49 -18.59
C LYS A 150 16.09 -17.03 -18.89
N ASN A 151 17.29 -16.79 -19.42
CA ASN A 151 17.87 -15.45 -19.57
C ASN A 151 18.04 -14.70 -18.24
N PHE A 152 18.36 -15.45 -17.19
CA PHE A 152 18.79 -14.91 -15.92
C PHE A 152 20.17 -15.42 -15.58
N GLN A 153 20.93 -14.58 -14.90
CA GLN A 153 22.24 -14.95 -14.40
C GLN A 153 22.53 -14.26 -13.06
N GLY A 154 23.46 -14.85 -12.32
CA GLY A 154 24.07 -14.26 -11.13
C GLY A 154 25.58 -14.14 -11.28
N ALA A 155 26.18 -13.17 -10.62
CA ALA A 155 27.62 -12.98 -10.58
C ALA A 155 28.08 -12.46 -9.22
N PHE A 156 29.15 -13.04 -8.69
CA PHE A 156 29.85 -12.52 -7.52
C PHE A 156 30.89 -11.50 -7.99
N LEU A 157 30.58 -10.20 -7.89
CA LEU A 157 31.48 -9.13 -8.33
C LEU A 157 32.72 -9.04 -7.44
N ASN A 158 32.57 -9.36 -6.16
CA ASN A 158 33.62 -9.49 -5.16
C ASN A 158 33.06 -10.27 -3.95
N GLU A 159 33.84 -10.35 -2.88
CA GLU A 159 33.44 -11.03 -1.62
C GLU A 159 32.24 -10.37 -0.93
N ASN A 160 31.85 -9.16 -1.32
CA ASN A 160 30.80 -8.40 -0.64
C ASN A 160 29.55 -8.12 -1.48
N VAL A 161 29.60 -8.40 -2.79
CA VAL A 161 28.53 -8.05 -3.72
C VAL A 161 28.23 -9.23 -4.64
N PHE A 162 27.00 -9.71 -4.53
CA PHE A 162 26.40 -10.64 -5.47
C PHE A 162 25.30 -9.92 -6.25
N VAL A 163 25.33 -10.02 -7.57
CA VAL A 163 24.27 -9.51 -8.43
C VAL A 163 23.53 -10.68 -9.08
N PHE A 164 22.23 -10.53 -9.28
CA PHE A 164 21.39 -11.48 -9.99
C PHE A 164 20.31 -10.74 -10.77
N GLY A 165 19.99 -11.18 -11.97
CA GLY A 165 19.08 -10.43 -12.82
C GLY A 165 19.01 -10.99 -14.22
N SER A 166 18.42 -10.21 -15.12
CA SER A 166 18.40 -10.55 -16.54
C SER A 166 19.82 -10.56 -17.11
N ASP A 167 20.03 -11.37 -18.16
CA ASP A 167 21.35 -11.53 -18.78
C ASP A 167 21.97 -10.18 -19.17
N ASP A 168 21.24 -9.36 -19.91
CA ASP A 168 21.68 -8.03 -20.35
C ASP A 168 22.13 -7.13 -19.18
N ALA A 169 21.38 -7.16 -18.07
CA ALA A 169 21.64 -6.34 -16.90
C ALA A 169 22.95 -6.77 -16.23
N VAL A 170 23.06 -8.05 -15.86
CA VAL A 170 24.23 -8.55 -15.12
C VAL A 170 25.48 -8.56 -16.00
N GLU A 171 25.37 -8.80 -17.32
CA GLU A 171 26.52 -8.73 -18.23
C GLU A 171 27.06 -7.32 -18.27
N SER A 172 26.19 -6.31 -18.37
CA SER A 172 26.62 -4.92 -18.39
C SER A 172 27.29 -4.48 -17.07
N VAL A 173 26.86 -5.03 -15.92
CA VAL A 173 27.52 -4.80 -14.62
C VAL A 173 28.92 -5.40 -14.61
N VAL A 174 29.04 -6.68 -14.99
CA VAL A 174 30.33 -7.38 -14.96
C VAL A 174 31.32 -6.77 -15.96
N ASP A 175 30.84 -6.33 -17.12
CA ASP A 175 31.65 -5.68 -18.16
C ASP A 175 32.00 -4.21 -17.85
N GLY A 176 31.50 -3.64 -16.74
CA GLY A 176 31.70 -2.23 -16.39
C GLY A 176 30.98 -1.23 -17.31
N LYS A 177 29.98 -1.70 -18.07
CA LYS A 177 29.17 -0.91 -19.03
C LYS A 177 27.81 -0.50 -18.46
N PHE A 178 27.50 -0.90 -17.23
CA PHE A 178 26.22 -0.62 -16.60
C PHE A 178 26.00 0.88 -16.45
N LYS A 179 24.85 1.35 -16.93
CA LYS A 179 24.45 2.75 -16.83
C LYS A 179 23.75 2.97 -15.49
N SER A 180 24.50 3.46 -14.51
CA SER A 180 24.00 3.71 -13.17
C SER A 180 23.09 4.94 -13.06
N ALA A 181 22.23 4.94 -12.06
CA ALA A 181 21.49 6.10 -11.60
C ALA A 181 22.43 7.12 -10.96
N ASP A 182 22.22 8.39 -11.28
CA ASP A 182 22.81 9.50 -10.55
C ASP A 182 21.85 9.91 -9.43
N LEU A 183 21.69 9.05 -8.42
CA LEU A 183 20.98 9.47 -7.20
C LEU A 183 21.77 10.63 -6.58
N ALA A 184 21.15 11.79 -6.47
CA ALA A 184 21.77 13.00 -5.96
C ALA A 184 20.87 13.71 -4.94
N GLY A 185 21.47 14.66 -4.21
CA GLY A 185 20.77 15.51 -3.27
C GLY A 185 20.03 14.74 -2.17
N GLU A 186 18.80 15.17 -1.89
CA GLU A 186 17.98 14.63 -0.81
C GLU A 186 17.62 13.15 -1.02
N THR A 187 17.31 12.73 -2.24
CA THR A 187 16.95 11.34 -2.54
C THR A 187 18.11 10.38 -2.25
N LYS A 188 19.35 10.77 -2.56
CA LYS A 188 20.53 9.97 -2.19
C LYS A 188 20.70 9.88 -0.68
N LYS A 189 20.57 11.01 0.02
CA LYS A 189 20.65 11.05 1.48
C LYS A 189 19.61 10.10 2.12
N ILE A 190 18.36 10.19 1.66
CA ILE A 190 17.29 9.29 2.10
C ILE A 190 17.65 7.83 1.80
N PHE A 191 18.07 7.53 0.56
CA PHE A 191 18.45 6.18 0.17
C PHE A 191 19.56 5.60 1.06
N ASP A 192 20.59 6.38 1.37
CA ASP A 192 21.74 5.93 2.16
C ASP A 192 21.35 5.68 3.64
N GLU A 193 20.60 6.61 4.24
CA GLU A 193 20.23 6.60 5.67
C GLU A 193 19.10 5.59 6.00
N SER A 194 18.26 5.24 5.03
CA SER A 194 17.08 4.39 5.27
C SER A 194 17.41 2.90 5.31
N ASN A 195 16.72 2.14 6.18
CA ASN A 195 16.71 0.67 6.18
C ASN A 195 15.73 0.10 5.17
N PHE A 196 14.71 0.85 4.82
CA PHE A 196 13.71 0.60 3.82
C PHE A 196 13.64 1.83 2.93
N PHE A 197 13.85 1.63 1.64
CA PHE A 197 13.63 2.67 0.66
C PHE A 197 12.99 2.05 -0.56
N MET A 198 11.97 2.69 -1.08
CA MET A 198 11.30 2.30 -2.30
C MET A 198 11.00 3.55 -3.10
N SER A 199 11.39 3.58 -4.37
CA SER A 199 11.04 4.66 -5.27
C SER A 199 10.26 4.14 -6.47
N PHE A 200 9.28 4.94 -6.90
CA PHE A 200 8.59 4.76 -8.16
C PHE A 200 8.71 6.05 -8.94
N ASN A 201 9.27 5.97 -10.15
CA ASN A 201 9.18 7.05 -11.11
C ASN A 201 7.93 6.81 -11.95
N THR A 202 6.95 7.71 -11.83
CA THR A 202 5.66 7.59 -12.50
C THR A 202 5.69 8.19 -13.91
N ALA A 203 6.85 8.27 -14.55
CA ALA A 203 6.96 8.68 -15.94
C ALA A 203 6.45 7.60 -16.92
N GLY A 204 6.01 8.05 -18.10
CA GLY A 204 5.70 7.17 -19.25
C GLY A 204 4.55 6.19 -19.02
N LYS A 205 4.75 4.96 -19.53
CA LYS A 205 3.70 3.93 -19.66
C LYS A 205 3.08 3.50 -18.32
N LEU A 206 3.84 3.52 -17.23
CA LEU A 206 3.33 3.14 -15.90
C LEU A 206 2.17 4.05 -15.48
N LYS A 207 2.31 5.36 -15.67
CA LYS A 207 1.26 6.33 -15.34
C LYS A 207 0.06 6.23 -16.26
N GLU A 208 0.26 5.95 -17.54
CA GLU A 208 -0.84 5.65 -18.46
C GLU A 208 -1.62 4.41 -18.01
N ASP A 209 -0.93 3.33 -17.63
CA ASP A 209 -1.56 2.11 -17.16
C ASP A 209 -2.27 2.33 -15.82
N MET A 210 -1.70 3.12 -14.91
CA MET A 210 -2.38 3.50 -13.66
C MET A 210 -3.65 4.31 -13.95
N LEU A 211 -3.58 5.31 -14.84
CA LEU A 211 -4.73 6.13 -15.24
C LEU A 211 -5.83 5.29 -15.91
N LYS A 212 -5.48 4.36 -16.81
CA LYS A 212 -6.42 3.45 -17.48
C LYS A 212 -7.13 2.51 -16.50
N ASN A 213 -6.46 2.13 -15.41
CA ASN A 213 -7.00 1.23 -14.39
C ASN A 213 -7.77 1.96 -13.28
N MET A 214 -7.87 3.30 -13.31
CA MET A 214 -8.74 4.05 -12.40
C MET A 214 -10.21 3.75 -12.74
N GLY A 215 -10.92 3.10 -11.83
CA GLY A 215 -12.34 2.78 -12.02
C GLY A 215 -13.25 4.00 -11.97
N ALA A 216 -14.49 3.84 -12.44
CA ALA A 216 -15.52 4.90 -12.50
C ALA A 216 -15.85 5.55 -11.13
N GLY A 217 -15.50 4.92 -10.00
CA GLY A 217 -15.70 5.45 -8.65
C GLY A 217 -14.57 6.36 -8.14
N THR A 218 -13.55 6.64 -8.95
CA THR A 218 -12.39 7.40 -8.48
C THR A 218 -12.69 8.91 -8.43
N PRO A 219 -12.46 9.59 -7.29
CA PRO A 219 -12.66 11.04 -7.21
C PRO A 219 -11.85 11.78 -8.28
N PRO A 220 -12.40 12.80 -8.97
CA PRO A 220 -11.68 13.50 -10.04
C PRO A 220 -10.37 14.14 -9.59
N ILE A 221 -10.30 14.59 -8.34
CA ILE A 221 -9.06 15.09 -7.74
C ILE A 221 -7.94 14.02 -7.75
N ALA A 222 -8.26 12.74 -7.57
CA ALA A 222 -7.25 11.67 -7.63
C ALA A 222 -6.72 11.47 -9.05
N SER A 223 -7.54 11.66 -10.09
CA SER A 223 -7.07 11.61 -11.48
C SER A 223 -6.16 12.79 -11.81
N ILE A 224 -6.49 13.98 -11.31
CA ILE A 224 -5.66 15.18 -11.44
C ILE A 224 -4.31 14.99 -10.73
N LEU A 225 -4.33 14.52 -9.47
CA LEU A 225 -3.14 14.24 -8.70
C LEU A 225 -2.26 13.17 -9.36
N LEU A 226 -2.85 12.09 -9.88
CA LEU A 226 -2.08 11.08 -10.61
C LEU A 226 -1.45 11.66 -11.89
N LYS A 227 -2.15 12.57 -12.58
CA LYS A 227 -1.62 13.28 -13.76
C LYS A 227 -0.50 14.26 -13.43
N SER A 228 -0.45 14.85 -12.24
CA SER A 228 0.65 15.73 -11.82
C SER A 228 1.79 14.97 -11.12
N LEU A 229 1.54 13.76 -10.62
CA LEU A 229 2.54 12.93 -9.95
C LEU A 229 3.71 12.60 -10.89
N ARG A 230 4.92 12.88 -10.42
CA ARG A 230 6.20 12.60 -11.07
C ARG A 230 6.92 11.42 -10.43
N GLY A 231 6.82 11.29 -9.11
CA GLY A 231 7.46 10.18 -8.41
C GLY A 231 6.91 10.00 -7.00
N LEU A 232 7.15 8.81 -6.47
CA LEU A 232 6.87 8.45 -5.09
C LEU A 232 8.15 7.90 -4.47
N LEU A 233 8.44 8.33 -3.25
CA LEU A 233 9.46 7.75 -2.39
C LEU A 233 8.77 7.24 -1.13
N PHE A 234 9.09 6.02 -0.72
CA PHE A 234 8.59 5.44 0.50
C PHE A 234 9.77 4.92 1.31
N PHE A 235 9.96 5.44 2.51
CA PHE A 235 11.16 5.16 3.29
C PHE A 235 10.90 5.20 4.80
N ASP A 236 11.76 4.53 5.57
CA ASP A 236 11.75 4.65 7.03
C ASP A 236 12.58 5.85 7.51
N LYS A 237 12.04 6.54 8.50
CA LYS A 237 12.72 7.59 9.26
C LYS A 237 12.31 7.45 10.71
N HIS A 238 12.98 6.54 11.43
CA HIS A 238 12.60 6.12 12.77
C HIS A 238 12.20 7.30 13.69
N PRO A 239 11.07 7.22 14.42
CA PRO A 239 10.12 6.10 14.53
C PRO A 239 8.98 6.17 13.48
N SER A 240 9.21 6.80 12.33
CA SER A 240 8.18 7.07 11.32
C SER A 240 8.41 6.33 10.01
N LEU A 241 7.33 6.14 9.27
CA LEU A 241 7.34 5.78 7.85
C LEU A 241 6.88 6.99 7.05
N VAL A 242 7.57 7.29 5.95
CA VAL A 242 7.32 8.49 5.16
C VAL A 242 7.05 8.08 3.72
N LEU A 243 5.88 8.48 3.21
CA LEU A 243 5.56 8.49 1.79
C LEU A 243 5.69 9.92 1.29
N LYS A 244 6.73 10.19 0.51
CA LYS A 244 6.95 11.47 -0.16
C LYS A 244 6.47 11.36 -1.61
N ALA A 245 5.57 12.26 -2.00
CA ALA A 245 5.03 12.36 -3.34
C ALA A 245 5.51 13.63 -4.03
N GLU A 246 6.16 13.47 -5.17
CA GLU A 246 6.70 14.56 -5.98
C GLU A 246 5.72 14.87 -7.11
N PHE A 247 5.23 16.11 -7.16
CA PHE A 247 4.28 16.57 -8.17
C PHE A 247 4.91 17.54 -9.18
N SER A 248 4.17 17.83 -10.24
CA SER A 248 4.60 18.80 -11.26
C SER A 248 4.54 20.25 -10.81
N GLU A 249 3.72 20.53 -9.80
CA GLU A 249 3.38 21.86 -9.32
C GLU A 249 3.00 21.83 -7.83
N LYS A 250 3.17 22.97 -7.15
CA LYS A 250 2.86 23.12 -5.73
C LYS A 250 1.37 22.91 -5.40
N THR A 251 0.48 23.39 -6.27
CA THR A 251 -0.97 23.24 -6.10
C THR A 251 -1.41 21.79 -5.97
N ALA A 252 -0.80 20.89 -6.74
CA ALA A 252 -1.06 19.46 -6.64
C ALA A 252 -0.59 18.86 -5.31
N ALA A 253 0.58 19.28 -4.80
CA ALA A 253 1.04 18.87 -3.48
C ALA A 253 0.06 19.32 -2.37
N ASP A 254 -0.38 20.57 -2.43
CA ASP A 254 -1.36 21.12 -1.49
C ASP A 254 -2.71 20.39 -1.58
N ASP A 255 -3.16 20.04 -2.78
CA ASP A 255 -4.40 19.28 -2.99
C ASP A 255 -4.29 17.83 -2.51
N PHE A 256 -3.12 17.19 -2.64
CA PHE A 256 -2.85 15.89 -2.04
C PHE A 256 -2.93 15.97 -0.51
N LYS A 257 -2.29 16.97 0.11
CA LYS A 257 -2.39 17.20 1.57
C LYS A 257 -3.83 17.41 2.01
N LYS A 258 -4.60 18.26 1.33
CA LYS A 258 -6.04 18.47 1.62
C LYS A 258 -6.85 17.19 1.53
N LEU A 259 -6.53 16.31 0.57
CA LEU A 259 -7.18 15.02 0.43
C LEU A 259 -6.91 14.13 1.64
N ILE A 260 -5.65 14.07 2.10
CA ILE A 260 -5.29 13.34 3.32
C ILE A 260 -5.95 13.95 4.56
N ASP A 261 -5.96 15.28 4.70
CA ASP A 261 -6.60 15.95 5.84
C ASP A 261 -8.11 15.69 5.88
N SER A 262 -8.77 15.77 4.71
CA SER A 262 -10.20 15.46 4.58
C SER A 262 -10.49 14.02 4.96
N PHE A 263 -9.62 13.10 4.54
CA PHE A 263 -9.70 11.69 4.92
C PHE A 263 -9.54 11.49 6.42
N LYS A 264 -8.52 12.09 7.04
CA LYS A 264 -8.28 12.01 8.48
C LYS A 264 -9.46 12.53 9.26
N ASN A 265 -10.01 13.68 8.88
CA ASN A 265 -11.17 14.27 9.54
C ASN A 265 -12.41 13.37 9.42
N MET A 266 -12.67 12.83 8.23
CA MET A 266 -13.80 11.91 8.01
C MET A 266 -13.65 10.63 8.83
N ALA A 267 -12.46 10.02 8.84
CA ALA A 267 -12.18 8.83 9.64
C ALA A 267 -12.35 9.12 11.13
N GLY A 268 -11.89 10.27 11.62
CA GLY A 268 -12.05 10.68 13.02
C GLY A 268 -13.51 10.85 13.43
N ILE A 269 -14.34 11.42 12.54
CA ILE A 269 -15.80 11.54 12.75
C ILE A 269 -16.45 10.15 12.80
N MET A 270 -16.14 9.26 11.85
CA MET A 270 -16.70 7.91 11.80
C MET A 270 -16.30 7.08 13.03
N MET A 271 -15.03 7.13 13.44
CA MET A 271 -14.55 6.43 14.64
C MET A 271 -15.23 6.97 15.90
N SER A 272 -15.43 8.28 16.01
CA SER A 272 -16.11 8.88 17.16
C SER A 272 -17.61 8.55 17.18
N ALA A 273 -18.26 8.50 16.03
CA ALA A 273 -19.65 8.04 15.92
C ALA A 273 -19.78 6.56 16.32
N LYS A 274 -18.84 5.71 15.88
CA LYS A 274 -18.81 4.29 16.23
C LYS A 274 -18.51 4.08 17.71
N GLU A 275 -17.59 4.85 18.28
CA GLU A 275 -17.31 4.82 19.73
C GLU A 275 -18.56 5.14 20.53
N LYS A 276 -19.29 6.21 20.16
CA LYS A 276 -20.54 6.58 20.82
C LYS A 276 -21.60 5.48 20.72
N GLU A 277 -21.74 4.84 19.56
CA GLU A 277 -22.65 3.70 19.37
C GLU A 277 -22.29 2.54 20.31
N GLU A 278 -21.00 2.20 20.43
CA GLU A 278 -20.54 1.13 21.33
C GLU A 278 -20.66 1.53 22.81
N ASP A 279 -20.42 2.79 23.18
CA ASP A 279 -20.64 3.30 24.54
C ASP A 279 -22.12 3.23 24.94
N GLU A 280 -23.03 3.55 24.03
CA GLU A 280 -24.47 3.38 24.26
C GLU A 280 -24.85 1.91 24.45
N LYS A 281 -24.28 0.98 23.68
CA LYS A 281 -24.49 -0.47 23.87
C LYS A 281 -23.96 -0.93 25.23
N ILE A 282 -22.75 -0.54 25.59
CA ILE A 282 -22.14 -0.83 26.90
C ILE A 282 -23.02 -0.30 28.03
N SER A 283 -23.53 0.92 27.90
CA SER A 283 -24.41 1.54 28.92
C SER A 283 -25.74 0.80 29.12
N ARG A 284 -26.20 0.06 28.10
CA ARG A 284 -27.46 -0.70 28.11
C ARG A 284 -27.25 -2.20 28.35
N ALA A 285 -26.01 -2.66 28.34
CA ALA A 285 -25.66 -4.08 28.51
C ALA A 285 -25.69 -4.48 29.99
N SER A 286 -26.09 -5.72 30.23
CA SER A 286 -25.99 -6.34 31.55
C SER A 286 -24.53 -6.65 31.92
N ALA A 287 -24.25 -6.83 33.22
CA ALA A 287 -22.91 -7.14 33.69
C ALA A 287 -22.30 -8.42 33.05
N LEU A 288 -23.13 -9.40 32.69
CA LEU A 288 -22.69 -10.62 31.99
C LEU A 288 -22.40 -10.38 30.51
N GLU A 289 -23.17 -9.52 29.84
CA GLU A 289 -22.93 -9.14 28.45
C GLU A 289 -21.65 -8.30 28.29
N LEU A 290 -21.29 -7.50 29.29
CA LEU A 290 -20.03 -6.74 29.32
C LEU A 290 -18.78 -7.61 29.38
N LEU A 291 -18.91 -8.88 29.79
CA LEU A 291 -17.81 -9.86 29.73
C LEU A 291 -17.60 -10.42 28.32
N ASN A 292 -18.44 -10.06 27.34
CA ASN A 292 -18.25 -10.47 25.95
C ASN A 292 -16.93 -9.87 25.40
N PRO A 293 -15.95 -10.71 25.01
CA PRO A 293 -14.68 -10.27 24.46
C PRO A 293 -14.82 -9.38 23.21
N GLU A 294 -15.93 -9.49 22.47
CA GLU A 294 -16.18 -8.68 21.28
C GLU A 294 -16.42 -7.21 21.60
N LEU A 295 -17.14 -6.88 22.69
CA LEU A 295 -17.42 -5.49 23.09
C LEU A 295 -16.14 -4.78 23.57
N LEU A 296 -15.34 -5.48 24.39
CA LEU A 296 -14.04 -5.00 24.84
C LEU A 296 -13.05 -4.88 23.68
N GLY A 297 -13.04 -5.87 22.78
CA GLY A 297 -12.18 -5.88 21.60
C GLY A 297 -12.50 -4.75 20.62
N MET A 298 -13.78 -4.46 20.38
CA MET A 298 -14.20 -3.37 19.50
C MET A 298 -13.83 -2.01 20.07
N LYS A 299 -14.04 -1.77 21.38
CA LYS A 299 -13.68 -0.51 22.03
C LYS A 299 -12.16 -0.28 22.04
N ALA A 300 -11.38 -1.33 22.34
CA ALA A 300 -9.93 -1.28 22.24
C ALA A 300 -9.46 -1.01 20.79
N ALA A 301 -10.10 -1.63 19.80
CA ALA A 301 -9.78 -1.42 18.38
C ALA A 301 -10.10 0.01 17.92
N ILE A 302 -11.20 0.61 18.39
CA ILE A 302 -11.54 2.01 18.10
C ILE A 302 -10.51 2.95 18.74
N GLY A 303 -10.12 2.72 20.00
CA GLY A 303 -9.08 3.49 20.69
C GLY A 303 -7.74 3.44 19.97
N ALA A 304 -7.26 2.23 19.64
CA ALA A 304 -6.03 2.03 18.87
C ALA A 304 -6.12 2.69 17.48
N GLY A 305 -7.27 2.56 16.80
CA GLY A 305 -7.52 3.19 15.52
C GLY A 305 -7.42 4.72 15.58
N LYS A 306 -7.93 5.35 16.64
CA LYS A 306 -7.80 6.80 16.88
C LYS A 306 -6.35 7.21 17.14
N THR A 307 -5.60 6.48 17.96
CA THR A 307 -4.18 6.77 18.18
C THR A 307 -3.40 6.69 16.87
N LEU A 308 -3.62 5.64 16.07
CA LEU A 308 -2.97 5.49 14.77
C LEU A 308 -3.36 6.61 13.79
N LEU A 309 -4.62 7.01 13.77
CA LEU A 309 -5.10 8.11 12.93
C LEU A 309 -4.46 9.45 13.30
N GLY A 310 -4.29 9.70 14.60
CA GLY A 310 -3.60 10.89 15.12
C GLY A 310 -2.09 10.89 14.80
N ALA A 311 -1.51 9.72 14.55
CA ALA A 311 -0.10 9.58 14.23
C ALA A 311 0.23 9.78 12.74
N ILE A 312 -0.80 9.94 11.90
CA ILE A 312 -0.66 10.35 10.50
C ILE A 312 -0.49 11.87 10.45
N ASP A 313 0.51 12.36 9.75
CA ASP A 313 0.73 13.77 9.47
C ASP A 313 0.99 13.97 7.98
N ALA A 314 0.52 15.09 7.43
CA ALA A 314 0.71 15.42 6.03
C ALA A 314 1.25 16.83 5.91
N THR A 315 2.38 17.00 5.24
CA THR A 315 3.05 18.29 5.04
C THR A 315 3.33 18.53 3.56
N THR A 316 3.56 19.79 3.19
CA THR A 316 3.96 20.17 1.83
C THR A 316 5.19 21.06 1.87
N ASP A 317 6.09 20.85 0.93
CA ASP A 317 7.23 21.73 0.66
C ASP A 317 7.39 21.87 -0.86
N GLY A 318 7.14 23.08 -1.37
CA GLY A 318 7.12 23.33 -2.81
C GLY A 318 6.16 22.38 -3.55
N SER A 319 6.68 21.63 -4.52
CA SER A 319 5.93 20.62 -5.29
C SER A 319 5.93 19.22 -4.67
N SER A 320 6.47 19.06 -3.46
CA SER A 320 6.50 17.80 -2.72
C SER A 320 5.44 17.81 -1.63
N ALA A 321 4.79 16.65 -1.42
CA ALA A 321 3.97 16.38 -0.25
C ALA A 321 4.49 15.15 0.49
N GLU A 322 4.61 15.24 1.81
CA GLU A 322 4.99 14.11 2.66
C GLU A 322 3.81 13.64 3.50
N LEU A 323 3.53 12.34 3.45
CA LEU A 323 2.66 11.64 4.37
C LEU A 323 3.53 10.87 5.36
N LYS A 324 3.59 11.34 6.60
CA LYS A 324 4.36 10.74 7.67
C LYS A 324 3.43 9.96 8.60
N ILE A 325 3.76 8.70 8.87
CA ILE A 325 3.06 7.86 9.84
C ILE A 325 4.05 7.58 10.96
N THR A 326 3.83 8.20 12.12
CA THR A 326 4.69 8.01 13.29
C THR A 326 4.20 6.81 14.08
N VAL A 327 5.07 5.86 14.44
CA VAL A 327 4.67 4.75 15.31
C VAL A 327 4.47 5.29 16.74
N PRO A 328 3.27 5.21 17.32
CA PRO A 328 3.02 5.71 18.68
C PRO A 328 3.83 4.95 19.73
N GLU A 329 4.24 5.62 20.81
CA GLU A 329 5.14 5.07 21.85
C GLU A 329 4.62 3.76 22.48
N GLU A 330 3.30 3.68 22.71
CA GLU A 330 2.62 2.47 23.20
C GLU A 330 2.81 1.24 22.30
N PHE A 331 3.03 1.46 20.99
CA PHE A 331 3.34 0.40 20.04
C PHE A 331 4.84 0.22 19.82
N GLN A 332 5.69 1.19 20.18
CA GLN A 332 7.15 1.10 19.99
C GLN A 332 7.78 -0.03 20.84
N ALA A 333 7.24 -0.32 22.03
CA ALA A 333 7.70 -1.45 22.84
C ALA A 333 7.44 -2.81 22.18
N LEU A 334 6.37 -2.91 21.37
CA LEU A 334 6.07 -4.07 20.53
C LEU A 334 6.87 -4.05 19.20
N LEU A 335 7.40 -2.88 18.82
CA LEU A 335 7.95 -2.57 17.51
C LEU A 335 9.34 -1.92 17.63
N LYS A 336 10.39 -2.72 17.92
CA LYS A 336 11.79 -2.25 17.94
C LYS A 336 12.19 -1.56 16.62
N PRO A 337 13.24 -0.70 16.59
CA PRO A 337 13.61 0.12 15.43
C PRO A 337 13.79 -0.63 14.10
N GLY A 338 14.10 -1.92 14.13
CA GLY A 338 14.21 -2.77 12.94
C GLY A 338 12.88 -3.21 12.31
N HIS A 339 11.73 -2.88 12.90
CA HIS A 339 10.42 -3.43 12.51
C HIS A 339 9.64 -2.51 11.54
N LEU A 340 10.11 -1.28 11.31
CA LEU A 340 9.44 -0.27 10.47
C LEU A 340 9.29 -0.68 8.99
N PRO A 341 10.29 -1.29 8.31
CA PRO A 341 10.17 -1.77 6.93
C PRO A 341 8.96 -2.71 6.70
N VAL A 342 8.61 -3.51 7.71
CA VAL A 342 7.50 -4.48 7.66
C VAL A 342 6.16 -3.78 7.85
N ILE A 343 6.08 -2.80 8.76
CA ILE A 343 4.90 -1.94 8.92
C ILE A 343 4.64 -1.16 7.63
N ALA A 344 5.68 -0.78 6.88
CA ALA A 344 5.57 -0.12 5.59
C ALA A 344 4.82 -1.01 4.58
N GLY A 345 5.19 -2.29 4.52
CA GLY A 345 4.50 -3.29 3.71
C GLY A 345 3.07 -3.57 4.19
N VAL A 346 2.86 -3.76 5.51
CA VAL A 346 1.55 -4.07 6.08
C VAL A 346 0.60 -2.86 6.00
N THR A 347 1.05 -1.65 6.29
CA THR A 347 0.27 -0.41 6.14
C THR A 347 -0.05 -0.14 4.67
N GLY A 348 0.88 -0.40 3.74
CA GLY A 348 0.63 -0.33 2.31
C GLY A 348 -0.47 -1.31 1.86
N ILE A 349 -0.45 -2.55 2.38
CA ILE A 349 -1.48 -3.56 2.12
C ILE A 349 -2.82 -3.19 2.80
N LEU A 350 -2.79 -2.72 4.05
CA LEU A 350 -3.97 -2.26 4.79
C LEU A 350 -4.60 -1.05 4.10
N ALA A 351 -3.80 -0.09 3.61
CA ALA A 351 -4.27 1.04 2.80
C ALA A 351 -4.81 0.56 1.45
N ALA A 352 -4.16 -0.38 0.78
CA ALA A 352 -4.65 -0.96 -0.48
C ALA A 352 -5.94 -1.79 -0.31
N ILE A 353 -6.18 -2.36 0.87
CA ILE A 353 -7.45 -3.03 1.24
C ILE A 353 -8.49 -1.99 1.69
N ALA A 354 -8.06 -0.92 2.36
CA ALA A 354 -8.94 0.12 2.88
C ALA A 354 -9.46 1.04 1.76
N ILE A 355 -8.64 1.45 0.77
CA ILE A 355 -9.04 2.31 -0.36
C ILE A 355 -10.26 1.77 -1.14
N PRO A 356 -10.35 0.48 -1.54
CA PRO A 356 -11.56 -0.06 -2.16
C PRO A 356 -12.75 -0.09 -1.17
N ASN A 357 -12.50 -0.30 0.12
CA ASN A 357 -13.52 -0.16 1.16
C ASN A 357 -14.02 1.29 1.32
N PHE A 358 -13.20 2.32 1.02
CA PHE A 358 -13.63 3.71 1.03
C PHE A 358 -14.57 4.07 -0.12
N ALA A 359 -14.36 3.51 -1.32
CA ALA A 359 -15.31 3.67 -2.42
C ALA A 359 -16.66 3.04 -2.07
N LYS A 360 -16.64 1.85 -1.46
CA LYS A 360 -17.84 1.18 -0.96
C LYS A 360 -18.53 1.99 0.16
N ALA A 361 -17.78 2.47 1.15
CA ALA A 361 -18.31 3.28 2.25
C ALA A 361 -18.88 4.62 1.76
N ARG A 362 -18.27 5.25 0.76
CA ARG A 362 -18.80 6.47 0.12
C ARG A 362 -20.10 6.19 -0.63
N ASN A 363 -20.16 5.09 -1.39
CA ASN A 363 -21.37 4.68 -2.10
C ASN A 363 -22.50 4.34 -1.11
N GLU A 364 -22.18 3.66 0.00
CA GLU A 364 -23.13 3.37 1.08
C GLU A 364 -23.59 4.66 1.79
N ALA A 365 -22.70 5.61 2.05
CA ALA A 365 -23.06 6.90 2.64
C ALA A 365 -23.96 7.73 1.70
N GLN A 366 -23.68 7.73 0.39
CA GLN A 366 -24.52 8.38 -0.62
C GLN A 366 -25.90 7.72 -0.71
N LEU A 367 -25.96 6.39 -0.65
CA LEU A 367 -27.21 5.63 -0.64
C LEU A 367 -28.05 5.96 0.61
N ARG A 368 -27.42 5.97 1.80
CA ARG A 368 -28.09 6.31 3.07
C ARG A 368 -28.60 7.75 3.08
N ALA A 369 -27.81 8.71 2.59
CA ALA A 369 -28.25 10.09 2.46
C ALA A 369 -29.41 10.25 1.46
N CYS A 370 -29.39 9.51 0.35
CA CYS A 370 -30.49 9.47 -0.60
C CYS A 370 -31.77 8.92 0.03
N LYS A 371 -31.69 7.81 0.77
CA LYS A 371 -32.82 7.25 1.53
C LYS A 371 -33.39 8.25 2.54
N ALA A 372 -32.52 8.95 3.29
CA ALA A 372 -32.95 9.97 4.24
C ALA A 372 -33.70 11.14 3.57
N ASN A 373 -33.23 11.59 2.41
CA ASN A 373 -33.94 12.61 1.63
C ASN A 373 -35.32 12.13 1.18
N MET A 374 -35.42 10.88 0.70
CA MET A 374 -36.70 10.30 0.25
C MET A 374 -37.70 10.18 1.42
N MET A 375 -37.29 9.73 2.60
CA MET A 375 -38.14 9.70 3.80
C MET A 375 -38.58 11.11 4.24
N THR A 376 -37.72 12.12 4.08
CA THR A 376 -38.08 13.51 4.40
C THR A 376 -39.14 14.04 3.43
N ILE A 377 -39.04 13.70 2.14
CA ILE A 377 -40.03 14.08 1.12
C ILE A 377 -41.35 13.36 1.37
N GLU A 378 -41.33 12.07 1.69
CA GLU A 378 -42.51 11.28 2.04
C GLU A 378 -43.25 11.89 3.25
N GLY A 379 -42.54 12.17 4.34
CA GLY A 379 -43.15 12.82 5.52
C GLY A 379 -43.72 14.22 5.24
N ALA A 380 -43.11 14.98 4.31
CA ALA A 380 -43.65 16.26 3.87
C ALA A 380 -44.95 16.08 3.04
N CYS A 381 -45.04 15.03 2.22
CA CYS A 381 -46.27 14.66 1.52
C CYS A 381 -47.39 14.25 2.48
N GLU A 382 -47.07 13.45 3.51
CA GLU A 382 -48.03 13.04 4.53
C GLU A 382 -48.57 14.26 5.30
N LEU A 383 -47.70 15.18 5.70
CA LEU A 383 -48.11 16.41 6.36
C LEU A 383 -49.00 17.29 5.46
N TYR A 384 -48.65 17.41 4.17
CA TYR A 384 -49.50 18.09 3.20
C TYR A 384 -50.88 17.43 3.07
N GLN A 385 -50.94 16.09 3.04
CA GLN A 385 -52.18 15.33 2.93
C GLN A 385 -53.06 15.48 4.17
N MET A 386 -52.47 15.53 5.37
CA MET A 386 -53.21 15.75 6.61
C MET A 386 -53.94 17.10 6.62
N GLU A 387 -53.34 18.13 6.02
CA GLU A 387 -53.91 19.49 6.01
C GLU A 387 -54.84 19.75 4.82
N ASN A 388 -54.57 19.15 3.66
CA ASN A 388 -55.23 19.50 2.39
C ASN A 388 -55.96 18.32 1.72
N GLY A 389 -55.93 17.13 2.31
CA GLY A 389 -56.39 15.89 1.69
C GLY A 389 -55.43 15.36 0.63
N THR A 390 -55.75 14.19 0.05
CA THR A 390 -54.89 13.52 -0.94
C THR A 390 -54.87 14.29 -2.27
N PRO A 391 -53.72 14.84 -2.71
CA PRO A 391 -53.63 15.52 -3.99
C PRO A 391 -53.62 14.51 -5.17
N ALA A 392 -54.08 14.95 -6.34
CA ALA A 392 -53.95 14.16 -7.58
C ALA A 392 -52.51 14.12 -8.10
N MET A 393 -51.73 15.17 -7.83
CA MET A 393 -50.31 15.28 -8.13
C MET A 393 -49.67 16.21 -7.10
N ILE A 394 -48.45 15.87 -6.68
CA ILE A 394 -47.62 16.76 -5.86
C ILE A 394 -46.16 16.59 -6.25
N THR A 395 -45.43 17.70 -6.30
CA THR A 395 -44.02 17.74 -6.64
C THR A 395 -43.18 18.24 -5.48
N VAL A 396 -41.88 17.93 -5.50
CA VAL A 396 -40.93 18.38 -4.48
C VAL A 396 -40.84 19.92 -4.43
N ASN A 397 -41.01 20.60 -5.57
CA ASN A 397 -41.02 22.07 -5.62
C ASN A 397 -42.23 22.65 -4.89
N GLU A 398 -43.42 22.11 -5.12
CA GLU A 398 -44.64 22.57 -4.45
C GLU A 398 -44.57 22.39 -2.94
N LEU A 399 -43.95 21.31 -2.46
CA LEU A 399 -43.71 21.11 -1.01
C LEU A 399 -42.79 22.18 -0.41
N VAL A 400 -41.81 22.68 -1.19
CA VAL A 400 -40.93 23.77 -0.74
C VAL A 400 -41.68 25.11 -0.77
N GLU A 401 -42.37 25.42 -1.88
CA GLU A 401 -43.13 26.67 -2.04
C GLU A 401 -44.24 26.83 -0.99
N LYS A 402 -44.89 25.73 -0.63
CA LYS A 402 -45.93 25.70 0.39
C LYS A 402 -45.40 25.57 1.82
N GLY A 403 -44.08 25.53 2.01
CA GLY A 403 -43.43 25.59 3.32
C GLY A 403 -43.34 24.26 4.08
N TYR A 404 -43.73 23.13 3.48
CA TYR A 404 -43.57 21.79 4.07
C TYR A 404 -42.12 21.30 4.03
N MET A 405 -41.27 21.94 3.23
CA MET A 405 -39.82 21.72 3.23
C MET A 405 -39.05 23.03 3.14
N LYS A 406 -37.93 23.13 3.89
CA LYS A 406 -37.07 24.32 3.88
C LYS A 406 -36.25 24.48 2.60
N ASN A 407 -35.79 23.37 2.02
CA ASN A 407 -34.94 23.35 0.83
C ASN A 407 -35.25 22.11 0.00
N LYS A 408 -35.02 22.18 -1.31
CA LYS A 408 -35.14 21.04 -2.21
C LYS A 408 -33.99 20.04 -1.99
N PRO A 409 -34.26 18.79 -1.58
CA PRO A 409 -33.22 17.77 -1.47
C PRO A 409 -32.70 17.39 -2.86
N VAL A 410 -31.39 17.13 -2.97
CA VAL A 410 -30.76 16.74 -4.24
C VAL A 410 -29.95 15.46 -4.04
N CYS A 411 -30.10 14.48 -4.95
CA CYS A 411 -29.26 13.30 -4.99
C CYS A 411 -27.88 13.64 -5.58
N ARG A 412 -26.79 13.42 -4.82
CA ARG A 412 -25.40 13.71 -5.27
C ARG A 412 -24.64 12.49 -5.80
N ALA A 413 -25.35 11.50 -6.34
CA ALA A 413 -24.74 10.28 -6.86
C ALA A 413 -24.05 10.48 -8.22
N LYS A 414 -24.47 11.48 -9.00
CA LYS A 414 -23.84 11.89 -10.27
C LYS A 414 -23.28 13.30 -10.13
N LYS A 415 -22.14 13.56 -10.79
CA LYS A 415 -21.31 14.74 -10.53
C LYS A 415 -21.79 16.03 -11.21
N ASP A 416 -22.51 15.92 -12.34
CA ASP A 416 -22.70 17.05 -13.25
C ASP A 416 -24.16 17.52 -13.41
N GLU A 417 -25.15 16.81 -12.84
CA GLU A 417 -26.55 17.26 -12.88
C GLU A 417 -27.30 16.88 -11.58
N PRO A 418 -28.00 17.84 -10.94
CA PRO A 418 -28.87 17.55 -9.80
C PRO A 418 -30.05 16.71 -10.27
N VAL A 419 -30.10 15.46 -9.84
CA VAL A 419 -31.21 14.55 -10.16
C VAL A 419 -32.34 14.80 -9.17
N GLU A 420 -33.51 15.13 -9.70
CA GLU A 420 -34.71 15.40 -8.91
C GLU A 420 -35.44 14.11 -8.52
N TYR A 421 -36.03 14.11 -7.33
CA TYR A 421 -36.88 13.02 -6.85
C TYR A 421 -38.28 13.12 -7.44
N LYS A 422 -38.88 11.98 -7.75
CA LYS A 422 -40.27 11.89 -8.22
C LYS A 422 -41.15 11.36 -7.12
N ILE A 423 -42.33 11.95 -6.94
CA ILE A 423 -43.33 11.49 -5.99
C ILE A 423 -44.39 10.71 -6.77
N THR A 424 -44.72 9.52 -6.29
CA THR A 424 -45.83 8.72 -6.81
C THR A 424 -46.89 8.59 -5.73
N ILE A 425 -48.16 8.75 -6.13
CA ILE A 425 -49.32 8.72 -5.24
C ILE A 425 -50.10 7.44 -5.53
N GLY A 426 -50.13 6.52 -4.56
CA GLY A 426 -50.91 5.28 -4.59
C GLY A 426 -51.83 5.20 -3.36
N GLU A 427 -51.89 4.03 -2.71
CA GLU A 427 -52.52 3.91 -1.37
C GLU A 427 -51.75 4.72 -0.31
N ASN A 428 -50.42 4.84 -0.46
CA ASN A 428 -49.54 5.73 0.29
C ASN A 428 -48.68 6.54 -0.70
N PHE A 429 -48.00 7.58 -0.22
CA PHE A 429 -46.94 8.22 -1.00
C PHE A 429 -45.73 7.29 -1.14
N ASP A 430 -45.05 7.36 -2.27
CA ASP A 430 -43.75 6.73 -2.47
C ASP A 430 -42.85 7.71 -3.23
N VAL A 431 -41.55 7.69 -2.93
CA VAL A 431 -40.57 8.62 -3.48
C VAL A 431 -39.52 7.84 -4.26
N GLU A 432 -39.33 8.20 -5.53
CA GLU A 432 -38.40 7.56 -6.43
C GLU A 432 -37.18 8.45 -6.70
N CYS A 433 -36.00 7.90 -6.46
CA CYS A 433 -34.74 8.43 -6.96
C CYS A 433 -34.40 7.77 -8.30
N PRO A 434 -34.18 8.52 -9.40
CA PRO A 434 -33.79 7.94 -10.70
C PRO A 434 -32.47 7.16 -10.69
N ILE A 435 -31.65 7.29 -9.64
CA ILE A 435 -30.37 6.59 -9.51
C ILE A 435 -30.47 5.38 -8.57
N HIS A 436 -31.23 5.48 -7.47
CA HIS A 436 -31.25 4.46 -6.41
C HIS A 436 -32.59 3.71 -6.29
N GLY A 437 -33.59 4.05 -7.10
CA GLY A 437 -34.90 3.41 -7.12
C GLY A 437 -35.92 4.02 -6.16
N LYS A 438 -37.00 3.29 -5.93
CA LYS A 438 -38.16 3.70 -5.11
C LYS A 438 -37.92 3.45 -3.63
N LEU A 439 -38.41 4.35 -2.77
CA LEU A 439 -38.32 4.25 -1.31
C LEU A 439 -38.97 2.95 -0.80
N SER A 440 -40.14 2.57 -1.33
CA SER A 440 -40.80 1.29 -1.03
C SER A 440 -39.97 0.05 -1.38
N GLY A 441 -39.10 0.17 -2.39
CA GLY A 441 -38.16 -0.87 -2.80
C GLY A 441 -36.96 -1.03 -1.87
N PHE A 442 -36.73 -0.09 -0.94
CA PHE A 442 -35.78 -0.24 0.16
C PHE A 442 -36.45 -1.03 1.30
N SER A 443 -36.88 -2.26 1.03
CA SER A 443 -37.57 -3.09 2.03
C SER A 443 -36.72 -3.31 3.29
N LYS A 444 -37.34 -2.97 4.45
CA LYS A 444 -37.13 -3.41 5.84
C LYS A 444 -35.72 -3.83 6.27
#